data_AF-A0A1E3AVU0-F1
#
_entry.id   AF-A0A1E3AVU0-F1
#
_cell.length_a   1.000
_cell.length_b   1.000
_cell.length_c   1.000
_cell.angle_alpha   90.00
_cell.angle_beta   90.00
_cell.angle_gamma   90.00
#
_symmetry.space_group_name_H-M   'P 1'
#
loop_
_entity.id
_entity.type
_entity.pdbx_description
1 polymer ?
#
loop_
_entity_poly.entity_id
_entity_poly.type
_entity_poly.pdbx_seq_one_letter_code
_entity_poly.pdbx_strand_id
1 'polypeptide(L)'
;MKTEYKDAEIIIRNAINEVLSDKVVCTVFNGRECMDNVYIVAVGKAAWKMAYTCKKILDAYIKKDIILTRYGCAQKDLTILR
;
A
#
# COMPACT_ATOMS: atom_id res chain seq x y z
N MET A 1 -33.88 5.10 8.16
CA MET A 1 -32.96 3.94 8.09
C MET A 1 -32.71 3.47 9.51
N LYS A 2 -33.00 2.20 9.84
CA LYS A 2 -32.89 1.65 11.22
C LYS A 2 -31.44 1.74 11.71
N THR A 3 -31.24 2.06 12.99
CA THR A 3 -29.91 2.28 13.61
C THR A 3 -28.99 1.08 13.44
N GLU A 4 -29.50 -0.14 13.62
CA GLU A 4 -28.76 -1.40 13.45
C GLU A 4 -28.11 -1.54 12.06
N TYR A 5 -28.77 -1.06 11.01
CA TYR A 5 -28.23 -1.09 9.65
C TYR A 5 -27.07 -0.10 9.50
N LYS A 6 -27.16 1.07 10.13
CA LYS A 6 -26.06 2.05 10.15
C LYS A 6 -24.85 1.49 10.87
N ASP A 7 -25.06 0.82 12.00
CA ASP A 7 -23.97 0.23 12.77
C ASP A 7 -23.26 -0.87 11.97
N ALA A 8 -24.02 -1.76 11.32
CA ALA A 8 -23.47 -2.76 10.42
C ALA A 8 -22.68 -2.15 9.25
N GLU A 9 -23.20 -1.09 8.63
CA GLU A 9 -22.50 -0.38 7.55
C GLU A 9 -21.18 0.24 8.03
N ILE A 10 -21.17 0.84 9.22
CA ILE A 10 -19.96 1.41 9.82
C ILE A 10 -18.94 0.32 10.08
N ILE A 11 -19.34 -0.81 10.66
CA ILE A 11 -18.43 -1.93 10.95
C ILE A 11 -17.79 -2.44 9.65
N ILE A 12 -18.60 -2.67 8.59
CA ILE A 12 -18.10 -3.15 7.30
C ILE A 12 -17.13 -2.14 6.68
N ARG A 13 -17.49 -0.85 6.65
CA ARG A 13 -16.62 0.20 6.09
C ARG A 13 -15.32 0.31 6.86
N ASN A 14 -15.37 0.25 8.19
CA ASN A 14 -14.18 0.31 9.03
C ASN A 14 -13.28 -0.91 8.77
N ALA A 15 -13.84 -2.12 8.73
CA ALA A 15 -13.08 -3.33 8.44
C ALA A 15 -12.37 -3.26 7.07
N ILE A 16 -13.05 -2.74 6.04
CA ILE A 16 -12.46 -2.53 4.71
C ILE A 16 -11.35 -1.46 4.78
N ASN A 17 -11.61 -0.35 5.48
CA ASN A 17 -10.66 0.75 5.61
C ASN A 17 -9.36 0.33 6.32
N GLU A 18 -9.44 -0.55 7.32
CA GLU A 18 -8.25 -1.08 8.01
C GLU A 18 -7.34 -1.90 7.09
N VAL A 19 -7.89 -2.56 6.07
CA VAL A 19 -7.13 -3.41 5.15
C VAL A 19 -6.79 -2.73 3.82
N LEU A 20 -6.97 -1.41 3.73
CA LEU A 20 -6.51 -0.65 2.56
C LEU A 20 -4.99 -0.73 2.43
N SER A 21 -4.52 -0.92 1.21
CA SER A 21 -3.12 -1.22 0.89
C SER A 21 -2.12 -0.20 1.43
N ASP A 22 -2.49 1.08 1.49
CA ASP A 22 -1.64 2.13 2.05
C ASP A 22 -1.64 2.12 3.57
N LYS A 23 -2.82 1.96 4.19
CA LYS A 23 -2.92 1.90 5.65
C LYS A 23 -2.14 0.71 6.22
N VAL A 24 -2.25 -0.46 5.61
CA VAL A 24 -1.50 -1.66 6.02
C VAL A 24 0.01 -1.41 5.94
N VAL A 25 0.49 -0.82 4.84
CA VAL A 25 1.92 -0.50 4.67
C VAL A 25 2.37 0.49 5.75
N CYS A 26 1.65 1.59 5.97
CA CYS A 26 1.98 2.54 7.03
C CYS A 26 2.06 1.87 8.40
N THR A 27 1.09 1.03 8.75
CA THR A 27 1.08 0.32 10.04
C THR A 27 2.29 -0.61 10.20
N VAL A 28 2.71 -1.31 9.15
CA VAL A 28 3.85 -2.26 9.21
C VAL A 28 5.20 -1.57 9.39
N PHE A 29 5.33 -0.35 8.85
CA PHE A 29 6.58 0.43 8.92
C PHE A 29 6.57 1.48 10.04
N ASN A 30 5.44 1.70 10.72
CA ASN A 30 5.38 2.59 11.87
C ASN A 30 6.28 2.06 12.99
N GLY A 31 7.28 2.84 13.39
CA GLY A 31 8.25 2.46 14.43
C GLY A 31 9.43 1.60 13.97
N ARG A 32 9.67 1.44 12.67
CA ARG A 32 10.92 0.84 12.17
C ARG A 32 11.95 1.93 11.89
N GLU A 33 12.99 2.00 12.73
CA GLU A 33 13.98 3.08 12.68
C GLU A 33 15.34 2.68 12.05
N CYS A 34 15.55 1.40 11.74
CA CYS A 34 16.83 0.91 11.20
C CYS A 34 16.62 0.15 9.89
N MET A 35 16.72 0.84 8.75
CA MET A 35 16.82 0.21 7.45
C MET A 35 17.85 0.95 6.59
N ASP A 36 18.79 0.22 6.01
CA ASP A 36 19.71 0.72 4.98
C ASP A 36 19.73 -0.25 3.81
N ASN A 37 20.03 0.25 2.61
CA ASN A 37 20.11 -0.55 1.38
C ASN A 37 18.81 -1.33 1.06
N VAL A 38 17.67 -0.65 1.10
CA VAL A 38 16.35 -1.24 0.88
C VAL A 38 16.09 -1.49 -0.61
N TYR A 39 15.55 -2.68 -0.91
CA TYR A 39 15.07 -3.04 -2.24
C TYR A 39 13.57 -3.34 -2.15
N ILE A 40 12.78 -2.74 -3.05
CA ILE A 40 11.32 -2.96 -3.07
C ILE A 40 10.95 -3.87 -4.24
N VAL A 41 10.29 -4.98 -3.93
CA VAL A 41 9.68 -5.87 -4.93
C VAL A 41 8.19 -5.96 -4.61
N ALA A 42 7.33 -5.49 -5.51
CA ALA A 42 5.88 -5.52 -5.31
C ALA A 42 5.18 -6.21 -6.49
N VAL A 43 4.32 -7.19 -6.18
CA VAL A 43 3.60 -7.98 -7.18
C VAL A 43 2.11 -8.08 -6.84
N GLY A 44 1.25 -7.86 -7.84
CA GLY A 44 -0.21 -8.00 -7.71
C GLY A 44 -1.00 -6.72 -8.00
N LYS A 45 -2.34 -6.77 -7.93
CA LYS A 45 -3.21 -5.65 -8.32
C LYS A 45 -2.95 -4.36 -7.54
N ALA A 46 -2.71 -4.49 -6.24
CA ALA A 46 -2.41 -3.36 -5.35
C ALA A 46 -0.91 -3.00 -5.31
N ALA A 47 -0.05 -3.70 -6.05
CA ALA A 47 1.40 -3.56 -5.95
C ALA A 47 1.88 -2.13 -6.15
N TRP A 48 1.29 -1.40 -7.12
CA TRP A 48 1.63 -0.01 -7.37
C TRP A 48 1.38 0.87 -6.15
N LYS A 49 0.18 0.76 -5.53
CA LYS A 49 -0.20 1.55 -4.36
C LYS A 49 0.65 1.19 -3.14
N MET A 50 0.88 -0.11 -2.91
CA MET A 50 1.73 -0.58 -1.80
C MET A 50 3.16 -0.07 -1.94
N ALA A 51 3.78 -0.26 -3.11
CA ALA A 51 5.15 0.19 -3.37
C ALA A 51 5.27 1.71 -3.28
N TYR A 52 4.30 2.45 -3.80
CA TYR A 52 4.26 3.90 -3.69
C TYR A 52 4.21 4.39 -2.24
N THR A 53 3.41 3.74 -1.39
CA THR A 53 3.37 4.06 0.04
C THR A 53 4.68 3.69 0.73
N CYS A 54 5.28 2.52 0.43
CA CYS A 54 6.60 2.16 0.94
C CYS A 54 7.66 3.19 0.56
N LYS A 55 7.67 3.65 -0.70
CA LYS A 55 8.59 4.69 -1.19
C LYS A 55 8.46 5.98 -0.39
N LYS A 56 7.24 6.45 -0.13
CA LYS A 56 7.03 7.65 0.69
C LYS A 56 7.59 7.55 2.10
N ILE A 57 7.62 6.35 2.67
CA ILE A 57 8.10 6.11 4.04
C ILE A 57 9.62 5.91 4.06
N LEU A 58 10.16 5.19 3.07
CA LEU A 58 11.52 4.67 3.08
C LEU A 58 12.44 5.31 2.03
N ASP A 59 12.03 6.42 1.40
CA ASP A 59 12.70 7.02 0.24
C ASP A 59 14.22 7.14 0.39
N ALA A 60 14.67 7.62 1.55
CA ALA A 60 16.08 7.83 1.87
C ALA A 60 16.93 6.55 1.85
N TYR A 61 16.31 5.38 2.01
CA TYR A 61 16.97 4.09 2.19
C TYR A 61 16.89 3.19 0.95
N ILE A 62 16.08 3.56 -0.06
CA ILE A 62 15.81 2.72 -1.23
C ILE A 62 16.95 2.81 -2.24
N LYS A 63 17.47 1.63 -2.63
CA LYS A 63 18.47 1.50 -3.70
C LYS A 63 17.82 1.28 -5.06
N LYS A 64 16.85 0.38 -5.13
CA LYS A 64 16.12 0.02 -6.36
C LYS A 64 14.75 -0.52 -6.02
N ASP A 65 13.88 -0.51 -7.02
CA ASP A 65 12.55 -1.09 -6.94
C ASP A 65 12.10 -1.71 -8.26
N ILE A 66 11.18 -2.66 -8.13
CA ILE A 66 10.47 -3.30 -9.24
C ILE A 66 9.00 -3.51 -8.84
N ILE A 67 8.09 -3.16 -9.75
CA ILE A 67 6.65 -3.27 -9.54
C ILE A 67 6.03 -4.03 -10.71
N LEU A 68 5.39 -5.15 -10.40
CA LEU A 68 4.62 -5.95 -11.35
C LEU A 68 3.14 -5.91 -10.98
N THR A 69 2.34 -5.23 -11.79
CA THR A 69 0.89 -5.13 -11.58
C THR A 69 0.12 -5.35 -12.88
N ARG A 70 -1.17 -5.66 -12.76
CA ARG A 70 -2.07 -5.78 -13.91
C ARG A 70 -2.16 -4.44 -14.64
N TYR A 71 -2.29 -4.49 -15.96
CA TYR A 71 -2.58 -3.31 -16.79
C TYR A 71 -3.78 -2.51 -16.25
N GLY A 72 -3.63 -1.18 -16.24
CA GLY A 72 -4.64 -0.25 -15.72
C GLY A 72 -4.71 -0.14 -14.20
N CYS A 73 -3.97 -0.95 -13.43
CA CYS A 73 -3.88 -0.84 -11.97
C CYS A 73 -2.75 0.09 -11.49
N ALA A 74 -1.90 0.58 -12.40
CA ALA A 74 -0.89 1.59 -12.12
C ALA A 74 -1.45 2.99 -12.38
N GLN A 75 -1.22 3.94 -11.46
CA GLN A 75 -1.73 5.31 -11.57
C GLN A 75 -0.77 6.29 -12.29
N LYS A 76 0.53 5.96 -12.46
CA LYS A 76 1.56 6.73 -13.21
C LYS A 76 2.82 5.88 -13.50
N ASP A 77 3.68 6.36 -14.41
CA ASP A 77 4.97 5.80 -14.88
C ASP A 77 6.04 5.61 -13.78
N LEU A 78 5.77 4.75 -12.81
CA LEU A 78 6.85 4.03 -12.15
C LEU A 78 7.33 2.97 -13.14
N THR A 79 8.64 2.79 -13.33
CA THR A 79 9.21 1.81 -14.27
C THR A 79 8.52 0.45 -14.14
N ILE A 80 7.53 0.21 -15.00
CA ILE A 80 6.85 -1.07 -15.10
C ILE A 80 7.76 -1.88 -16.01
N LEU A 81 8.39 -2.92 -15.48
CA LEU A 81 8.97 -3.94 -16.34
C LEU A 81 7.81 -4.58 -17.09
N ARG A 82 7.71 -4.22 -18.37
CA ARG A 82 6.75 -4.78 -19.33
C ARG A 82 7.24 -6.12 -19.83
#